data_AF-A0A7L4ZGL9-F1
#
_entry.id   AF-A0A7L4ZGL9-F1
#
_cell.length_a   1.000
_cell.length_b   1.000
_cell.length_c   1.000
_cell.angle_alpha   90.00
_cell.angle_beta   90.00
_cell.angle_gamma   90.00
#
_symmetry.space_group_name_H-M   'P 1'
#
loop_
_entity.id
_entity.type
_entity.pdbx_description
1 polymer ?
#
loop_
_entity_poly.entity_id
_entity_poly.type
_entity_poly.pdbx_seq_one_letter_code
_entity_poly.pdbx_strand_id
1 'polypeptide(L)'
;MKKFTYVLSVLLFAFTVNVQAQESETNDVQNNQTTVVEHMVTEVANVNSVVISYDVRIELVDERSGQPVDPRTLPGYAAENLDTNQVYYPGYYDYNEFSNLPAGTYRFDSYNGYFDGSSSAVVTLDPSLEGNDGFIVVTLQYWSE
;
A
#
# COMPACT_ATOMS: atom_id res chain seq x y z
N MET A 1 -11.08 -71.83 30.66
CA MET A 1 -11.70 -70.74 29.87
C MET A 1 -11.16 -69.34 30.21
N LYS A 2 -10.84 -69.00 31.47
CA LYS A 2 -10.33 -67.65 31.85
C LYS A 2 -9.05 -67.20 31.11
N LYS A 3 -8.10 -68.11 30.85
CA LYS A 3 -6.82 -67.78 30.19
C LYS A 3 -6.98 -67.28 28.73
N PHE A 4 -7.99 -67.75 28.01
CA PHE A 4 -8.24 -67.33 26.63
C PHE A 4 -8.87 -65.93 26.58
N THR A 5 -9.71 -65.60 27.57
CA THR A 5 -10.31 -64.27 27.72
C THR A 5 -9.25 -63.19 27.94
N TYR A 6 -8.27 -63.41 28.82
CA TYR A 6 -7.21 -62.43 29.07
C TYR A 6 -6.33 -62.16 27.85
N VAL A 7 -6.01 -63.19 27.07
CA VAL A 7 -5.19 -63.03 25.85
C VAL A 7 -5.94 -62.20 24.81
N LEU A 8 -7.25 -62.43 24.65
CA LEU A 8 -8.08 -61.66 23.73
C LEU A 8 -8.22 -60.19 24.17
N SER A 9 -8.37 -59.94 25.48
CA SER A 9 -8.43 -58.59 26.04
C SER A 9 -7.14 -57.79 25.82
N VAL A 10 -5.98 -58.43 26.01
CA VAL A 10 -4.68 -57.79 25.79
C VAL A 10 -4.46 -57.46 24.31
N LEU A 11 -4.86 -58.37 23.41
CA LEU A 11 -4.73 -58.15 21.97
C LEU A 11 -5.62 -56.99 21.49
N LEU A 12 -6.85 -56.90 22.01
CA LEU A 12 -7.78 -55.82 21.66
C LEU A 12 -7.26 -54.46 22.14
N PHE A 13 -6.70 -54.41 23.36
CA PHE A 13 -6.13 -53.19 23.92
C PHE A 13 -4.89 -52.72 23.15
N ALA A 14 -4.01 -53.65 22.76
CA ALA A 14 -2.85 -53.35 21.93
C ALA A 14 -3.26 -52.82 20.54
N PHE A 15 -4.34 -53.35 19.96
CA PHE A 15 -4.86 -52.88 18.68
C PHE A 15 -5.41 -51.46 18.78
N THR A 16 -6.21 -51.16 19.80
CA THR A 16 -6.78 -49.81 19.99
C THR A 16 -5.73 -48.73 20.22
N VAL A 17 -4.66 -49.04 20.98
CA VAL A 17 -3.58 -48.07 21.23
C VAL A 17 -2.79 -47.76 19.95
N ASN A 18 -2.55 -48.78 19.10
CA ASN A 18 -1.85 -48.56 17.83
C ASN A 18 -2.66 -47.71 16.84
N VAL A 19 -3.99 -47.89 16.78
CA VAL A 19 -4.86 -47.10 15.90
C VAL A 19 -4.87 -45.62 16.33
N GLN A 20 -4.95 -45.35 17.64
CA GLN A 20 -4.93 -43.97 18.17
C GLN A 20 -3.60 -43.25 17.93
N ALA A 21 -2.47 -43.96 18.00
CA ALA A 21 -1.16 -43.39 17.70
C ALA A 21 -1.04 -42.98 16.23
N GLN A 22 -1.53 -43.81 15.30
CA GLN A 22 -1.52 -43.50 13.87
C GLN A 22 -2.43 -42.31 13.51
N GLU A 23 -3.60 -42.18 14.15
CA GLU A 23 -4.49 -41.04 13.96
C GLU A 23 -3.85 -39.72 14.42
N SER A 24 -3.11 -39.73 15.53
CA SER A 24 -2.41 -38.54 16.05
C SER A 24 -1.34 -38.04 15.09
N GLU A 25 -0.49 -38.92 14.56
CA GLU A 25 0.59 -38.56 13.62
C GLU A 25 0.03 -37.99 12.32
N THR A 26 -1.11 -38.51 11.84
CA THR A 26 -1.73 -38.06 10.60
C THR A 26 -2.35 -36.66 10.76
N ASN A 27 -2.94 -36.37 11.92
CA ASN A 27 -3.52 -35.06 12.22
C ASN A 27 -2.45 -33.96 12.35
N ASP A 28 -1.30 -34.27 12.96
CA ASP A 28 -0.20 -33.30 13.09
C ASP A 28 0.42 -32.95 11.75
N VAL A 29 0.58 -33.92 10.85
CA VAL A 29 1.05 -33.68 9.48
C VAL A 29 0.06 -32.83 8.70
N GLN A 30 -1.24 -33.11 8.81
CA GLN A 30 -2.28 -32.38 8.09
C GLN A 30 -2.41 -30.93 8.58
N ASN A 31 -2.37 -30.70 9.90
CA ASN A 31 -2.38 -29.34 10.45
C ASN A 31 -1.16 -28.53 10.01
N ASN A 32 0.04 -29.13 10.01
CA ASN A 32 1.25 -28.46 9.56
C ASN A 32 1.20 -28.12 8.05
N GLN A 33 0.62 -28.99 7.22
CA GLN A 33 0.43 -28.71 5.80
C GLN A 33 -0.57 -27.58 5.55
N THR A 34 -1.70 -27.55 6.28
CA THR A 34 -2.68 -26.45 6.18
C THR A 34 -2.07 -25.11 6.57
N THR A 35 -1.26 -25.07 7.62
CA THR A 35 -0.62 -23.83 8.10
C THR A 35 0.40 -23.28 7.10
N VAL A 36 1.19 -24.16 6.47
CA VAL A 36 2.17 -23.77 5.44
C VAL A 36 1.48 -23.31 4.16
N VAL A 37 0.38 -23.96 3.75
CA VAL A 37 -0.41 -23.53 2.59
C VAL A 37 -1.09 -22.18 2.84
N GLU A 38 -1.66 -21.95 4.03
CA GLU A 38 -2.22 -20.65 4.39
C GLU A 38 -1.16 -19.55 4.34
N HIS A 39 0.01 -19.78 4.95
CA HIS A 39 1.12 -18.84 4.90
C HIS A 39 1.58 -18.51 3.48
N MET A 40 1.75 -19.53 2.62
CA MET A 40 2.11 -19.33 1.21
C MET A 40 1.02 -18.61 0.42
N VAL A 41 -0.26 -18.85 0.70
CA VAL A 41 -1.38 -18.16 0.04
C VAL A 41 -1.42 -16.68 0.44
N THR A 42 -1.15 -16.34 1.71
CA THR A 42 -1.00 -14.95 2.14
C THR A 42 0.22 -14.25 1.52
N GLU A 43 1.34 -14.94 1.35
CA GLU A 43 2.52 -14.36 0.70
C GLU A 43 2.29 -14.14 -0.80
N VAL A 44 1.65 -15.08 -1.50
CA VAL A 44 1.34 -14.94 -2.94
C VAL A 44 0.28 -13.87 -3.20
N ALA A 45 -0.71 -13.70 -2.31
CA ALA A 45 -1.67 -12.60 -2.39
C ALA A 45 -1.00 -11.22 -2.23
N ASN A 46 0.12 -11.14 -1.52
CA ASN A 46 0.88 -9.91 -1.30
C ASN A 46 1.85 -9.57 -2.46
N VAL A 47 2.12 -10.51 -3.37
CA VAL A 47 3.08 -10.32 -4.48
C VAL A 47 2.40 -9.82 -5.77
N ASN A 48 1.06 -9.84 -5.84
CA ASN A 48 0.28 -9.45 -7.02
C ASN A 48 -0.53 -8.15 -6.82
N SER A 49 -0.14 -7.27 -5.89
CA SER A 49 -0.70 -5.93 -5.85
C SER A 49 -0.19 -5.16 -7.07
N VAL A 50 -1.07 -4.91 -8.04
CA VAL A 50 -0.85 -3.84 -9.03
C VAL A 50 -0.61 -2.58 -8.22
N VAL A 51 0.62 -2.06 -8.22
CA VAL A 51 0.92 -0.77 -7.61
C VAL A 51 0.19 0.25 -8.45
N ILE A 52 -0.98 0.68 -7.97
CA ILE A 52 -1.74 1.75 -8.61
C ILE A 52 -0.94 3.02 -8.36
N SER A 53 -0.61 3.72 -9.43
CA SER A 53 0.13 4.96 -9.39
C SER A 53 -0.53 6.01 -10.27
N TYR A 54 -0.34 7.27 -9.91
CA TYR A 54 -0.95 8.41 -10.58
C TYR A 54 0.11 9.42 -10.98
N ASP A 55 -0.13 10.08 -12.10
CA ASP A 55 0.64 11.25 -12.51
C ASP A 55 -0.10 12.50 -11.99
N VAL A 56 0.65 13.42 -11.38
CA VAL A 56 0.09 14.60 -10.72
C VAL A 56 0.79 15.84 -11.27
N ARG A 57 0.04 16.90 -11.57
CA ARG A 57 0.61 18.20 -11.91
C ARG A 57 0.17 19.28 -10.94
N ILE A 58 1.10 20.17 -10.61
CA ILE A 58 0.81 21.37 -9.83
C ILE A 58 0.43 22.50 -10.78
N GLU A 59 -0.69 23.16 -10.47
CA GLU A 59 -1.08 24.44 -11.06
C GLU A 59 -1.06 25.52 -9.99
N LEU A 60 -0.64 26.73 -10.35
CA LEU A 60 -0.70 27.89 -9.47
C LEU A 60 -1.82 28.82 -9.89
N VAL A 61 -2.52 29.37 -8.90
CA VAL A 61 -3.45 30.48 -9.10
C VAL A 61 -3.13 31.59 -8.12
N ASP A 62 -3.14 32.83 -8.57
CA ASP A 62 -2.91 34.00 -7.72
C ASP A 62 -4.00 34.10 -6.64
N GLU A 63 -3.60 34.24 -5.37
CA GLU A 63 -4.48 34.17 -4.21
C GLU A 63 -5.57 35.27 -4.20
N ARG A 64 -5.34 36.40 -4.89
CA ARG A 64 -6.22 37.57 -4.87
C ARG A 64 -7.17 37.59 -6.05
N SER A 65 -6.66 37.26 -7.23
CA SER A 65 -7.36 37.38 -8.50
C SER A 65 -7.87 36.05 -9.04
N GLY A 66 -7.38 34.92 -8.54
CA GLY A 66 -7.67 33.58 -9.04
C GLY A 66 -7.12 33.32 -10.45
N GLN A 67 -6.27 34.21 -10.98
CA GLN A 67 -5.70 34.05 -12.32
C GLN A 67 -4.61 32.98 -12.30
N PRO A 68 -4.47 32.18 -13.38
CA PRO A 68 -3.38 31.22 -13.51
C PRO A 68 -2.02 31.92 -13.43
N VAL A 69 -1.10 31.29 -12.70
CA VAL A 69 0.31 31.69 -12.59
C VAL A 69 1.18 30.56 -13.15
N ASP A 70 2.25 30.91 -13.86
CA ASP A 70 3.19 29.88 -14.35
C ASP A 70 3.81 29.17 -13.13
N PRO A 71 3.68 27.83 -13.03
CA PRO A 71 4.26 27.10 -11.91
C PRO A 71 5.79 27.24 -11.84
N ARG A 72 6.48 27.69 -12.90
CA ARG A 72 7.91 28.01 -12.89
C ARG A 72 8.29 29.27 -12.11
N THR A 73 7.32 30.03 -11.60
CA THR A 73 7.59 31.19 -10.75
C THR A 73 8.19 30.77 -9.40
N LEU A 74 7.75 29.65 -8.82
CA LEU A 74 8.25 29.17 -7.52
C LEU A 74 9.33 28.10 -7.70
N PRO A 75 10.45 28.12 -6.94
CA PRO A 75 11.65 27.30 -7.14
C PRO A 75 11.47 25.78 -7.34
N GLY A 76 10.35 25.22 -6.91
CA GLY A 76 9.98 23.84 -7.18
C GLY A 76 8.90 23.34 -6.20
N TYR A 77 8.65 22.03 -6.25
CA TYR A 77 7.55 21.41 -5.52
C TYR A 77 7.98 20.12 -4.83
N ALA A 78 7.21 19.71 -3.83
CA ALA A 78 7.35 18.44 -3.14
C ALA A 78 5.98 17.83 -2.87
N ALA A 79 5.92 16.50 -2.87
CA ALA A 79 4.76 15.73 -2.47
C ALA A 79 5.17 14.79 -1.34
N GLU A 80 4.62 15.00 -0.14
CA GLU A 80 4.87 14.15 1.03
C GLU A 80 3.71 13.18 1.20
N ASN A 81 3.98 11.87 1.12
CA ASN A 81 3.00 10.85 1.45
C ASN A 81 2.80 10.84 2.98
N LEU A 82 1.57 11.10 3.44
CA LEU A 82 1.26 11.26 4.86
C LEU A 82 1.21 9.93 5.64
N ASP A 83 1.10 8.80 4.94
CA ASP A 83 1.12 7.48 5.57
C ASP A 83 2.55 6.98 5.81
N THR A 84 3.46 7.27 4.86
CA THR A 84 4.85 6.77 4.90
C THR A 84 5.88 7.83 5.29
N ASN A 85 5.51 9.11 5.29
CA ASN A 85 6.41 10.27 5.39
C ASN A 85 7.49 10.31 4.29
N GLN A 86 7.26 9.61 3.17
CA GLN A 86 8.16 9.64 2.02
C GLN A 86 7.90 10.91 1.20
N VAL A 87 8.96 11.65 0.90
CA VAL A 87 8.90 12.84 0.05
C VAL A 87 9.30 12.49 -1.37
N TYR A 88 8.47 12.92 -2.32
CA TYR A 88 8.69 12.81 -3.75
C TYR A 88 8.91 14.20 -4.34
N TYR A 89 9.70 14.25 -5.41
CA TYR A 89 10.00 15.48 -6.15
C TYR A 89 9.67 15.28 -7.63
N PRO A 90 9.30 16.36 -8.35
CA PRO A 90 9.13 16.33 -9.79
C PRO A 90 10.38 15.85 -10.52
N GLY A 91 10.19 15.39 -11.77
CA GLY A 91 11.29 15.08 -12.67
C GLY A 91 12.17 16.32 -12.94
N TYR A 92 13.45 16.10 -13.27
CA TYR A 92 14.40 17.19 -13.53
C TYR A 92 13.93 18.15 -14.65
N TYR A 93 13.21 17.62 -15.65
CA TYR A 93 12.69 18.40 -16.77
C TYR A 93 11.21 18.80 -16.61
N ASP A 94 10.49 18.13 -15.71
CA ASP A 94 9.03 18.18 -15.64
C ASP A 94 8.52 19.09 -14.52
N TYR A 95 9.43 19.74 -13.77
CA TYR A 95 9.30 20.87 -12.83
C TYR A 95 8.14 20.89 -11.83
N ASN A 96 6.90 20.81 -12.30
CA ASN A 96 5.65 20.80 -11.55
C ASN A 96 4.86 19.49 -11.70
N GLU A 97 5.40 18.50 -12.42
CA GLU A 97 4.78 17.20 -12.70
C GLU A 97 5.50 16.07 -11.94
N PHE A 98 4.71 15.28 -11.23
CA PHE A 98 5.14 14.09 -10.51
C PHE A 98 4.66 12.86 -11.26
N SER A 99 5.57 11.96 -11.60
CA SER A 99 5.20 10.72 -12.28
C SER A 99 5.16 9.54 -11.31
N ASN A 100 4.21 8.63 -11.53
CA ASN A 100 4.09 7.36 -10.82
C ASN A 100 4.02 7.49 -9.29
N LEU A 101 3.29 8.47 -8.75
CA LEU A 101 3.03 8.54 -7.31
C LEU A 101 2.13 7.37 -6.90
N PRO A 102 2.54 6.50 -5.96
CA PRO A 102 1.68 5.43 -5.47
C PRO A 102 0.35 5.98 -4.94
N ALA A 103 -0.72 5.18 -5.04
CA ALA A 103 -1.99 5.50 -4.39
C ALA A 103 -1.78 5.81 -2.90
N GLY A 104 -2.37 6.89 -2.42
CA GLY A 104 -2.20 7.35 -1.04
C GLY A 104 -2.67 8.79 -0.84
N THR A 105 -2.51 9.27 0.39
CA THR A 105 -2.79 10.67 0.73
C THR A 105 -1.51 11.48 0.81
N TYR A 106 -1.47 12.59 0.09
CA TYR A 106 -0.27 13.41 -0.06
C TYR A 106 -0.54 14.84 0.37
N ARG A 107 0.47 15.46 1.00
CA ARG A 107 0.57 16.91 1.13
C ARG A 107 1.50 17.44 0.05
N PHE A 108 0.97 18.32 -0.79
CA PHE A 108 1.70 19.01 -1.84
C PHE A 108 2.10 20.40 -1.37
N ASP A 109 3.37 20.73 -1.58
CA ASP A 109 4.01 21.96 -1.16
C ASP A 109 4.84 22.56 -2.29
N SER A 110 5.10 23.87 -2.19
CA SER A 110 6.10 24.57 -2.98
C SER A 110 7.29 25.00 -2.13
N TYR A 111 8.46 25.12 -2.74
CA TYR A 111 9.54 25.92 -2.16
C TYR A 111 9.21 27.40 -2.32
N ASN A 112 9.23 28.15 -1.22
CA ASN A 112 9.04 29.60 -1.29
C ASN A 112 10.28 30.26 -1.88
N GLY A 113 10.07 31.31 -2.67
CA GLY A 113 11.12 32.22 -3.07
C GLY A 113 11.38 33.28 -2.00
N TYR A 114 12.03 34.38 -2.41
CA TYR A 114 12.46 35.42 -1.47
C TYR A 114 11.31 36.36 -1.07
N PHE A 115 10.35 36.60 -1.97
CA PHE A 115 9.19 37.48 -1.76
C PHE A 115 7.88 36.82 -2.18
N ASP A 116 7.89 35.52 -2.42
CA ASP A 116 6.79 34.78 -3.03
C ASP A 116 6.73 33.35 -2.51
N GLY A 117 5.54 32.75 -2.59
CA GLY A 117 5.30 31.40 -2.13
C GLY A 117 3.94 30.89 -2.58
N SER A 118 3.54 29.74 -2.03
CA SER A 118 2.17 29.25 -2.19
C SER A 118 1.61 28.60 -0.93
N SER A 119 0.31 28.32 -0.95
CA SER A 119 -0.34 27.42 0.00
C SER A 119 0.09 25.96 -0.18
N SER A 120 -0.32 25.11 0.76
CA SER A 120 -0.26 23.64 0.60
C SER A 120 -1.62 23.06 0.26
N ALA A 121 -1.65 21.86 -0.33
CA ALA A 121 -2.88 21.09 -0.54
C ALA A 121 -2.72 19.65 -0.05
N VAL A 122 -3.76 19.08 0.56
CA VAL A 122 -3.79 17.65 0.93
C VAL A 122 -4.79 16.93 0.03
N VAL A 123 -4.33 15.91 -0.69
CA VAL A 123 -5.12 15.18 -1.69
C VAL A 123 -4.90 13.68 -1.53
N THR A 124 -6.01 12.93 -1.50
CA THR A 124 -5.98 11.47 -1.63
C THR A 124 -6.09 11.13 -3.11
N LEU A 125 -5.06 10.48 -3.66
CA LEU A 125 -5.00 10.14 -5.08
C LEU A 125 -5.98 9.00 -5.38
N ASP A 126 -6.85 9.24 -6.35
CA ASP A 126 -7.97 8.38 -6.72
C ASP A 126 -8.28 8.54 -8.22
N PRO A 127 -8.70 7.48 -8.95
CA PRO A 127 -8.96 7.58 -10.39
C PRO A 127 -10.06 8.58 -10.76
N SER A 128 -10.98 8.93 -9.84
CA SER A 128 -12.01 9.94 -10.10
C SER A 128 -11.48 11.36 -10.23
N LEU A 129 -10.23 11.60 -9.82
CA LEU A 129 -9.55 12.90 -9.91
C LEU A 129 -8.72 13.04 -11.20
N GLU A 130 -8.51 11.96 -11.96
CA GLU A 130 -7.74 12.02 -13.20
C GLU A 130 -8.50 12.82 -14.27
N GLY A 131 -7.82 13.81 -14.84
CA GLY A 131 -8.30 14.53 -16.01
C GLY A 131 -8.25 13.67 -17.27
N ASN A 132 -8.83 14.19 -18.35
CA ASN A 132 -8.82 13.52 -19.66
C ASN A 132 -7.42 13.31 -20.25
N ASP A 133 -6.42 14.04 -19.73
CA ASP A 133 -5.01 13.96 -20.10
C ASP A 133 -4.20 13.02 -19.19
N GLY A 134 -4.85 12.34 -18.23
CA GLY A 134 -4.22 11.36 -17.35
C GLY A 134 -3.54 11.95 -16.11
N PHE A 135 -3.65 13.27 -15.89
CA PHE A 135 -3.10 13.91 -14.70
C PHE A 135 -4.18 14.20 -13.66
N ILE A 136 -3.84 13.98 -12.40
CA ILE A 136 -4.54 14.62 -11.27
C ILE A 136 -3.98 16.05 -11.14
N VAL A 137 -4.85 17.04 -11.18
CA VAL A 137 -4.46 18.45 -11.03
C VAL A 137 -4.56 18.88 -9.57
N VAL A 138 -3.47 19.38 -9.03
CA VAL A 138 -3.42 19.96 -7.67
C VAL A 138 -3.14 21.45 -7.79
N THR A 139 -4.11 22.26 -7.40
CA THR A 139 -4.00 23.73 -7.47
C THR A 139 -3.53 24.31 -6.13
N LEU A 140 -2.45 25.09 -6.16
CA LEU A 140 -1.94 25.84 -5.00
C LEU A 140 -2.18 27.34 -5.20
N GLN A 141 -2.45 28.05 -4.09
CA GLN A 141 -2.67 29.49 -4.08
C GLN A 141 -1.32 30.21 -3.98
N TYR A 142 -0.91 30.86 -5.06
CA TYR A 142 0.30 31.66 -5.16
C TYR A 142 0.12 33.04 -4.51
N TRP A 143 1.13 33.51 -3.80
CA TRP A 143 1.20 34.87 -3.27
C TRP A 143 2.58 35.47 -3.50
N SER A 144 2.62 36.81 -3.57
CA SER A 144 3.83 37.61 -3.66
C SER A 144 3.66 38.91 -2.87
N GLU A 145 4.72 39.36 -2.20
CA GLU A 145 4.78 40.60 -1.41
C GLU A 145 4.83 41.87 -2.26
#